data_AF-A0A800EUM4-F1
#
_entry.id   AF-A0A800EUM4-F1
#
_cell.length_a   1.000
_cell.length_b   1.000
_cell.length_c   1.000
_cell.angle_alpha   90.00
_cell.angle_beta   90.00
_cell.angle_gamma   90.00
#
_symmetry.space_group_name_H-M   'P 1'
#
loop_
_entity.id
_entity.type
_entity.pdbx_description
1 polymer ?
#
loop_
_entity_poly.entity_id
_entity_poly.type
_entity_poly.pdbx_seq_one_letter_code
_entity_poly.pdbx_strand_id
1 'polypeptide(L)' 'DPVWFGVFVVVMAEVALVTPPIGANVFVMRRIAPDVPMEDIFRGVAPFVLGEFVVILLLVLFPALALWLPSMMP' A
#
# COMPACT_ATOMS: atom_id res chain seq x y z
N ASP A 1 -18.70 -1.43 8.08
CA ASP A 1 -18.12 -1.60 9.42
C ASP A 1 -16.97 -0.59 9.59
N PRO A 2 -16.92 0.18 10.70
CA PRO A 2 -15.87 1.18 10.94
C PRO A 2 -14.44 0.60 10.96
N VAL A 3 -14.26 -0.63 11.44
CA VAL A 3 -12.93 -1.28 11.49
C VAL A 3 -12.48 -1.63 10.08
N TRP A 4 -13.34 -2.25 9.28
CA TRP A 4 -13.04 -2.53 7.87
C TRP A 4 -12.70 -1.24 7.10
N PHE A 5 -13.48 -0.17 7.31
CA PHE A 5 -13.22 1.12 6.67
C PHE A 5 -11.89 1.72 7.11
N GLY A 6 -11.55 1.62 8.40
CA GLY A 6 -10.24 2.03 8.92
C GLY A 6 -9.09 1.27 8.26
N VAL A 7 -9.20 -0.06 8.14
CA VAL A 7 -8.19 -0.89 7.44
C VAL A 7 -8.06 -0.45 5.99
N PHE A 8 -9.18 -0.26 5.28
CA PHE A 8 -9.16 0.22 3.90
C PHE A 8 -8.45 1.57 3.76
N VAL A 9 -8.75 2.53 4.64
CA VAL A 9 -8.11 3.86 4.64
C VAL A 9 -6.59 3.76 4.89
N VAL A 10 -6.15 2.88 5.79
CA VAL A 10 -4.71 2.67 6.06
C VAL A 10 -4.01 2.09 4.83
N VAL A 11 -4.60 1.10 4.16
CA VAL A 11 -4.03 0.53 2.92
C VAL A 11 -3.96 1.59 1.81
N MET A 12 -5.01 2.41 1.66
CA MET A 12 -4.98 3.53 0.70
C MET A 12 -3.87 4.54 1.01
N ALA A 13 -3.63 4.83 2.29
CA ALA A 13 -2.54 5.72 2.70
C ALA A 13 -1.17 5.12 2.36
N GLU A 14 -0.99 3.80 2.52
CA GLU A 14 0.24 3.13 2.12
C GLU A 14 0.51 3.27 0.62
N VAL A 15 -0.47 2.95 -0.22
CA VAL A 15 -0.35 3.03 -1.68
C VAL A 15 0.07 4.44 -2.12
N ALA A 16 -0.45 5.46 -1.45
CA ALA A 16 -0.10 6.85 -1.70
C ALA A 16 1.38 7.13 -1.38
N LEU A 17 1.95 6.53 -0.34
CA LEU A 17 3.36 6.70 0.03
C LEU A 17 4.33 6.05 -0.98
N VAL A 18 3.86 5.10 -1.79
CA VAL A 18 4.70 4.39 -2.77
C VAL A 18 4.48 4.93 -4.19
N THR A 19 3.28 5.38 -4.54
CA THR A 19 2.89 5.83 -5.88
C THR A 19 3.07 7.35 -6.06
N PRO A 20 3.51 7.85 -7.24
CA PRO A 20 3.47 9.29 -7.52
C PRO A 20 2.01 9.79 -7.44
N PRO A 21 1.70 10.95 -6.82
CA PRO A 21 2.54 12.14 -6.63
C PRO A 21 3.19 12.29 -5.23
N ILE A 22 2.77 11.52 -4.22
CA ILE A 22 3.35 11.62 -2.87
C ILE A 22 4.66 10.83 -2.81
N GLY A 23 4.63 9.53 -3.18
CA GLY A 23 5.82 8.71 -3.45
C GLY A 23 6.93 8.78 -2.40
N ALA A 24 6.61 9.11 -1.15
CA ALA A 24 7.57 9.47 -0.12
C ALA A 24 8.65 8.38 0.05
N ASN A 25 8.26 7.10 0.02
CA ASN A 25 9.19 5.98 0.15
C ASN A 25 10.18 5.92 -1.04
N VAL A 26 9.70 6.19 -2.25
CA VAL A 26 10.55 6.25 -3.46
C VAL A 26 11.48 7.45 -3.44
N PHE A 27 11.02 8.61 -2.95
CA PHE A 27 11.87 9.79 -2.76
C PHE A 27 12.95 9.57 -1.70
N VAL A 28 12.64 8.85 -0.62
CA VAL A 28 13.63 8.44 0.38
C VAL A 28 14.66 7.51 -0.25
N MET A 29 14.22 6.52 -1.04
CA MET A 29 15.14 5.61 -1.73
C MET A 29 16.09 6.35 -2.69
N ARG A 30 15.61 7.39 -3.38
CA ARG A 30 16.44 8.24 -4.24
C ARG A 30 17.55 8.99 -3.50
N ARG A 31 17.37 9.25 -2.19
CA ARG A 31 18.42 9.82 -1.32
C ARG A 31 19.43 8.77 -0.87
N ILE A 32 18.99 7.53 -0.66
CA ILE A 32 19.86 6.42 -0.25
C ILE A 32 20.74 5.94 -1.42
N ALA A 33 20.18 5.88 -2.62
CA ALA A 33 20.87 5.45 -3.84
C ALA A 33 20.87 6.58 -4.88
N PRO A 34 21.76 7.59 -4.73
CA PRO A 34 21.71 8.78 -5.56
C PRO A 34 22.07 8.57 -7.03
N ASP A 35 22.72 7.44 -7.34
CA ASP A 35 23.17 7.07 -8.68
C ASP A 35 22.08 6.35 -9.49
N VAL A 36 21.00 5.91 -8.83
CA VAL A 36 19.90 5.21 -9.48
C VAL A 36 18.87 6.24 -9.98
N PRO A 37 18.49 6.21 -11.28
CA PRO A 37 17.42 7.04 -11.81
C PRO A 37 16.10 6.80 -11.07
N MET A 38 15.35 7.88 -10.81
CA MET A 38 14.05 7.77 -10.12
C MET A 38 13.06 6.87 -10.86
N GLU A 39 13.11 6.88 -12.20
CA GLU A 39 12.28 6.01 -13.04
C GLU A 39 12.56 4.52 -12.80
N ASP A 40 13.81 4.13 -12.59
CA ASP A 40 14.17 2.74 -12.32
C ASP A 40 13.70 2.30 -10.93
N ILE A 41 13.71 3.21 -9.95
CA ILE A 41 13.14 2.94 -8.61
C ILE A 41 11.62 2.73 -8.72
N PHE A 42 10.93 3.58 -9.48
CA PHE A 42 9.49 3.42 -9.71
C PHE A 42 9.16 2.13 -10.48
N ARG A 43 9.94 1.76 -11.48
CA ARG A 43 9.79 0.48 -12.18
C ARG A 43 10.02 -0.71 -11.25
N GLY A 44 11.01 -0.60 -10.35
CA GLY A 44 11.28 -1.61 -9.32
C GLY A 44 10.13 -1.81 -8.33
N VAL A 45 9.39 -0.74 -8.01
CA VAL A 45 8.26 -0.78 -7.07
C VAL A 45 6.92 -1.14 -7.74
N ALA A 46 6.81 -1.02 -9.07
CA ALA A 46 5.60 -1.35 -9.83
C ALA A 46 4.98 -2.73 -9.52
N PRO A 47 5.73 -3.85 -9.40
CA PRO A 47 5.13 -5.14 -9.03
C PRO A 47 4.54 -5.13 -7.61
N PHE A 48 5.11 -4.37 -6.69
CA PHE A 48 4.57 -4.22 -5.34
C PHE A 48 3.23 -3.48 -5.34
N VAL A 49 3.15 -2.36 -6.07
CA VAL A 49 1.91 -1.59 -6.25
C VAL A 49 0.80 -2.46 -6.88
N LEU A 50 1.16 -3.33 -7.83
CA LEU A 50 0.20 -4.27 -8.40
C LEU A 50 -0.34 -5.26 -7.34
N GLY A 51 0.53 -5.71 -6.43
CA GLY A 51 0.14 -6.52 -5.27
C GLY A 51 -0.79 -5.78 -4.32
N GLU A 52 -0.53 -4.51 -4.03
CA GLU A 52 -1.43 -3.67 -3.21
C GLU A 52 -2.83 -3.59 -3.84
N PHE A 53 -2.93 -3.39 -5.16
CA PHE A 53 -4.23 -3.39 -5.85
C PHE A 53 -4.99 -4.72 -5.69
N VAL A 54 -4.29 -5.85 -5.70
CA VAL A 54 -4.91 -7.16 -5.41
C VAL A 54 -5.41 -7.21 -3.97
N VAL A 55 -4.62 -6.75 -3.00
CA VAL A 55 -5.04 -6.70 -1.58
C VAL A 55 -6.26 -5.80 -1.40
N ILE A 56 -6.28 -4.64 -2.04
CA ILE A 56 -7.41 -3.70 -2.04
C ILE A 56 -8.65 -4.37 -2.62
N LEU A 57 -8.52 -5.02 -3.78
CA LEU A 57 -9.63 -5.73 -4.42
C LEU A 57 -10.18 -6.82 -3.50
N LEU A 58 -9.30 -7.62 -2.87
CA LEU A 58 -9.70 -8.64 -1.92
C LEU A 58 -10.38 -8.05 -0.68
N LEU A 59 -9.89 -6.92 -0.15
CA LEU A 59 -10.50 -6.23 0.99
C LEU A 59 -11.91 -5.73 0.67
N VAL A 60 -12.13 -5.22 -0.54
CA VAL A 60 -13.43 -4.72 -0.99
C VAL A 60 -14.40 -5.87 -1.26
N LEU A 61 -13.95 -6.93 -1.93
CA LEU A 61 -14.80 -8.09 -2.24
C LEU A 61 -15.07 -8.98 -1.02
N PHE A 62 -14.12 -9.05 -0.08
CA PHE A 62 -14.18 -9.90 1.11
C PHE A 62 -13.90 -9.11 2.39
N PRO A 63 -14.83 -8.24 2.85
CA PRO A 63 -14.65 -7.43 4.06
C PRO A 63 -14.35 -8.25 5.33
N ALA A 64 -14.79 -9.50 5.36
CA ALA A 64 -14.51 -10.45 6.44
C ALA A 64 -13.01 -10.66 6.68
N LEU A 65 -12.15 -10.48 5.67
CA LEU A 65 -10.69 -10.57 5.83
C LEU A 65 -10.16 -9.52 6.82
N ALA A 66 -10.69 -8.30 6.77
CA ALA A 66 -10.32 -7.23 7.71
C ALA A 66 -10.87 -7.47 9.13
N LEU A 67 -12.03 -8.12 9.21
CA LEU A 67 -12.78 -8.30 10.46
C LEU A 67 -12.45 -9.61 11.17
N TRP A 68 -11.78 -10.55 10.50
CA TRP A 68 -11.46 -11.86 11.04
C TRP A 68 -10.67 -11.77 12.35
N LEU A 69 -9.57 -11.02 12.36
CA LEU A 69 -8.78 -10.86 13.58
C LEU A 69 -9.53 -10.08 14.67
N PRO A 70 -10.14 -8.90 14.41
CA PRO A 70 -10.98 -8.20 15.37
C PRO A 70 -12.09 -9.06 15.99
N SER A 71 -12.71 -9.96 15.21
CA SER A 71 -13.76 -10.86 15.69
C SER A 71 -13.28 -11.94 16.68
N MET A 72 -11.97 -12.19 16.75
CA MET A 72 -11.35 -13.12 17.69
C MET A 72 -10.71 -12.41 18.89
N MET A 73 -10.68 -11.07 18.90
CA MET A 73 -10.19 -10.32 20.05
C MET A 73 -11.26 -10.29 21.15
N PRO A 74 -10.87 -10.52 22.42
CA PRO A 74 -11.78 -10.56 23.55
C PRO A 74 -12.43 -9.20 23.87
#